data_AF-A0A3B1DP87-F1
#
_entry.id   AF-A0A3B1DP87-F1
#
_cell.length_a   1.000
_cell.length_b   1.000
_cell.length_c   1.000
_cell.angle_alpha   90.00
_cell.angle_beta   90.00
_cell.angle_gamma   90.00
#
_symmetry.space_group_name_H-M   'P 1'
#
loop_
_entity.id
_entity.type
_entity.pdbx_description
1 polymer ?
#
loop_
_entity_poly.entity_id
_entity_poly.type
_entity_poly.pdbx_seq_one_letter_code
_entity_poly.pdbx_strand_id
1 'polypeptide(L)'
;SAGLLKDELRMAGSLLMEAAAECSVPAGSALAVDRQLFAEHITQRLLTHPLIEVTREEVAEIPGGPCIIATGPLTSDALSDSLRRLLGGDYLYFYDAIAPIVEADSIDYSRVFRASRYGKGDPDYLNCPMDRDEYERFYNALLEADMVTPRAFEDERVFEGCMPVEVMAGRGKDTLRFGPMKPVGLTDPRTGNVPYAVVQLRIENRDASAYNMVGFQTRLKWPEQKRVFKLIPGLENAVFMRYGSIHRNTFINGPMFLNPDLTLKVGVSHETYIAGQLTGVEGYIESTAMGVLAGINAARKLKGLGFIAPPGESAHGSLIRYITTSPPEGFQPSNINFGLIPAPDIKIKDKKKRRAYIAEKALAAWNEYIRAVE
;
A
#
# COMPACT_ATOMS: atom_id res chain seq x y z
N SER A 1 5.82 10.74 7.68
CA SER A 1 5.25 11.01 6.36
C SER A 1 3.75 10.72 6.39
N ALA A 2 3.31 9.48 6.64
CA ALA A 2 1.87 9.19 6.74
C ALA A 2 1.14 10.03 7.81
N GLY A 3 1.78 10.28 8.97
CA GLY A 3 1.23 11.20 9.98
C GLY A 3 1.06 12.64 9.47
N LEU A 4 2.06 13.16 8.76
CA LEU A 4 2.02 14.50 8.15
C LEU A 4 0.88 14.60 7.12
N LEU A 5 0.73 13.61 6.24
CA LEU A 5 -0.35 13.60 5.26
C LEU A 5 -1.74 13.54 5.91
N LYS A 6 -1.88 12.80 7.02
CA LYS A 6 -3.12 12.81 7.83
C LYS A 6 -3.41 14.18 8.44
N ASP A 7 -2.38 14.88 8.92
CA ASP A 7 -2.54 16.23 9.47
C ASP A 7 -2.97 17.21 8.39
N GLU A 8 -2.35 17.15 7.20
CA GLU A 8 -2.77 17.94 6.04
C GLU A 8 -4.22 17.63 5.60
N LEU A 9 -4.63 16.35 5.58
CA LEU A 9 -6.01 15.95 5.28
C LEU A 9 -7.01 16.50 6.30
N ARG A 10 -6.65 16.54 7.60
CA ARG A 10 -7.50 17.15 8.63
C ARG A 10 -7.66 18.65 8.41
N MET A 11 -6.56 19.33 8.06
CA MET A 11 -6.60 20.77 7.73
C MET A 11 -7.45 21.05 6.48
N ALA A 12 -7.52 20.10 5.54
CA ALA A 12 -8.37 20.17 4.36
C ALA A 12 -9.84 19.78 4.62
N GLY A 13 -10.24 19.53 5.88
CA GLY A 13 -11.62 19.16 6.22
C GLY A 13 -12.03 17.77 5.72
N SER A 14 -11.10 16.81 5.63
CA SER A 14 -11.39 15.47 5.11
C SER A 14 -12.44 14.70 5.94
N LEU A 15 -13.57 14.36 5.32
CA LEU A 15 -14.62 13.50 5.88
C LEU A 15 -14.05 12.15 6.36
N LEU A 16 -13.10 11.57 5.63
CA LEU A 16 -12.50 10.29 6.00
C LEU A 16 -11.64 10.42 7.27
N MET A 17 -10.97 11.55 7.47
CA MET A 17 -10.20 11.77 8.70
C MET A 17 -11.10 12.06 9.91
N GLU A 18 -12.22 12.74 9.70
CA GLU A 18 -13.27 12.95 10.70
C GLU A 18 -13.86 11.60 11.14
N ALA A 19 -14.37 10.81 10.19
CA ALA A 19 -14.93 9.48 10.45
C ALA A 19 -13.91 8.54 11.12
N ALA A 20 -12.63 8.63 10.75
CA ALA A 20 -11.58 7.81 11.34
C ALA A 20 -11.31 8.17 12.81
N ALA A 21 -11.50 9.43 13.20
CA ALA A 21 -11.35 9.85 14.60
C ALA A 21 -12.51 9.29 15.45
N GLU A 22 -13.74 9.37 14.95
CA GLU A 22 -14.93 8.87 15.64
C GLU A 22 -14.96 7.35 15.77
N CYS A 23 -14.47 6.64 14.75
CA CYS A 23 -14.46 5.18 14.72
C CYS A 23 -13.13 4.58 15.21
N SER A 24 -12.30 5.36 15.89
CA SER A 24 -10.95 4.93 16.26
C SER A 24 -10.94 3.79 17.29
N VAL A 25 -10.03 2.84 17.12
CA VAL A 25 -9.79 1.74 18.06
C VAL A 25 -8.34 1.75 18.55
N PRO A 26 -8.06 1.26 19.78
CA PRO A 26 -6.69 1.19 20.30
C PRO A 26 -5.73 0.44 19.37
N ALA A 27 -4.66 1.11 18.91
CA ALA A 27 -3.64 0.53 18.01
C ALA A 27 -2.22 1.11 18.23
N GLY A 28 -1.86 1.39 19.49
CA GLY A 28 -0.57 1.94 19.85
C GLY A 28 -0.35 3.32 19.24
N SER A 29 0.69 3.47 18.40
CA SER A 29 1.02 4.73 17.72
C SER A 29 0.37 4.89 16.34
N ALA A 30 -0.36 3.88 15.86
CA ALA A 30 -1.06 3.92 14.59
C ALA A 30 -2.53 4.34 14.77
N LEU A 31 -3.09 4.98 13.74
CA LEU A 31 -4.54 5.19 13.65
C LEU A 31 -5.16 3.92 13.04
N ALA A 32 -5.93 3.19 13.83
CA ALA A 32 -6.78 2.11 13.37
C ALA A 32 -8.24 2.46 13.65
N VAL A 33 -9.15 1.90 12.85
CA VAL A 33 -10.59 2.15 12.94
C VAL A 33 -11.35 0.84 13.00
N ASP A 34 -12.52 0.85 13.62
CA ASP A 34 -13.53 -0.15 13.37
C ASP A 34 -14.00 0.00 11.91
N ARG A 35 -13.76 -1.03 11.09
CA ARG A 35 -13.97 -0.95 9.63
C ARG A 35 -15.44 -0.83 9.27
N GLN A 36 -16.32 -1.50 10.02
CA GLN A 36 -17.75 -1.50 9.73
C GLN A 36 -18.35 -0.15 10.10
N LEU A 37 -18.08 0.32 11.32
CA LEU A 37 -18.56 1.63 11.77
C LEU A 37 -18.03 2.77 10.88
N PHE A 38 -16.76 2.70 10.49
CA PHE A 38 -16.15 3.69 9.60
C PHE A 38 -16.86 3.74 8.23
N ALA A 39 -17.10 2.59 7.61
CA ALA A 39 -17.76 2.50 6.32
C ALA A 39 -19.24 2.96 6.39
N GLU A 40 -19.95 2.55 7.44
CA GLU A 40 -21.33 2.95 7.68
C GLU A 40 -21.45 4.46 7.88
N HIS A 41 -20.57 5.05 8.71
CA HIS A 41 -20.56 6.50 8.96
C HIS A 41 -20.39 7.32 7.67
N ILE A 42 -19.40 6.97 6.84
CA ILE A 42 -19.15 7.66 5.56
C ILE A 42 -20.35 7.49 4.62
N THR A 43 -20.87 6.26 4.52
CA THR A 43 -22.01 5.94 3.65
C THR A 43 -23.23 6.78 4.02
N GLN A 44 -23.56 6.88 5.31
CA GLN A 44 -24.69 7.69 5.76
C GLN A 44 -24.49 9.17 5.45
N ARG A 45 -23.30 9.72 5.74
CA ARG A 45 -22.98 11.13 5.43
C ARG A 45 -23.17 11.47 3.96
N LEU A 46 -22.74 10.58 3.05
CA LEU A 46 -22.93 10.77 1.61
C LEU A 46 -24.40 10.64 1.19
N LEU A 47 -25.11 9.62 1.66
CA LEU A 47 -26.53 9.38 1.29
C LEU A 47 -27.47 10.48 1.79
N THR A 48 -27.14 11.15 2.89
CA THR A 48 -27.97 12.24 3.44
C THR A 48 -27.60 13.63 2.92
N HIS A 49 -26.53 13.77 2.13
CA HIS A 49 -26.06 15.08 1.71
C HIS A 49 -26.95 15.63 0.58
N PRO A 50 -27.51 16.85 0.70
CA PRO A 50 -28.55 17.36 -0.22
C PRO A 50 -28.07 17.61 -1.66
N LEU A 51 -26.75 17.68 -1.88
CA LEU A 51 -26.12 17.88 -3.19
C LEU A 51 -25.46 16.61 -3.76
N ILE A 52 -25.64 15.46 -3.11
CA ILE A 52 -25.06 14.19 -3.57
C ILE A 52 -26.19 13.24 -3.94
N GLU A 53 -26.20 12.81 -5.19
CA GLU A 53 -27.04 11.71 -5.67
C GLU A 53 -26.17 10.46 -5.80
N VAL A 54 -26.70 9.31 -5.37
CA VAL A 54 -25.98 8.03 -5.43
C VAL A 54 -26.72 7.07 -6.36
N THR A 55 -26.11 6.78 -7.51
CA THR A 55 -26.57 5.79 -8.47
C THR A 55 -25.78 4.49 -8.31
N ARG A 56 -26.47 3.35 -8.21
CA ARG A 56 -25.84 2.03 -8.03
C ARG A 56 -25.83 1.27 -9.35
N GLU A 57 -24.85 1.57 -10.18
CA GLU A 57 -24.64 0.92 -11.48
C GLU A 57 -23.14 0.77 -11.78
N GLU A 58 -22.81 -0.12 -12.72
CA GLU A 58 -21.47 -0.17 -13.28
C GLU A 58 -21.31 0.90 -14.35
N VAL A 59 -20.30 1.75 -14.21
CA VAL A 59 -19.89 2.70 -15.25
C VAL A 59 -18.87 2.00 -16.16
N ALA A 60 -19.34 1.52 -17.31
CA ALA A 60 -18.52 0.76 -18.27
C ALA A 60 -17.68 1.64 -19.21
N GLU A 61 -18.07 2.89 -19.44
CA GLU A 61 -17.39 3.83 -20.32
C GLU A 61 -17.10 5.15 -19.59
N ILE A 62 -16.02 5.83 -19.97
CA ILE A 62 -15.69 7.14 -19.43
C ILE A 62 -16.83 8.12 -19.75
N PRO A 63 -17.47 8.75 -18.73
CA PRO A 63 -18.58 9.66 -18.96
C PRO A 63 -18.20 10.86 -19.82
N GLY A 64 -19.16 11.37 -20.59
CA GLY A 64 -19.03 12.66 -21.25
C GLY A 64 -19.17 13.81 -20.25
N GLY A 65 -18.27 14.81 -20.33
CA GLY A 65 -18.27 15.98 -19.45
C GLY A 65 -17.31 15.87 -18.25
N PRO A 66 -17.41 16.79 -17.27
CA PRO A 66 -16.58 16.78 -16.07
C PRO A 66 -16.82 15.53 -15.22
N CYS A 67 -15.75 14.79 -14.90
CA CYS A 67 -15.86 13.61 -14.04
C CYS A 67 -14.57 13.32 -13.27
N ILE A 68 -14.70 12.61 -12.15
CA ILE A 68 -13.57 12.10 -11.36
C ILE A 68 -13.67 10.57 -11.34
N ILE A 69 -12.68 9.88 -11.91
CA ILE A 69 -12.60 8.42 -11.92
C ILE A 69 -11.79 7.96 -10.71
N ALA A 70 -12.43 7.26 -9.77
CA ALA A 70 -11.85 6.83 -8.50
C ALA A 70 -12.18 5.37 -8.14
N THR A 71 -12.20 4.47 -9.14
CA THR A 71 -12.65 3.07 -9.01
C THR A 71 -11.66 2.12 -8.32
N GLY A 72 -10.46 2.60 -7.99
CA GLY A 72 -9.50 1.87 -7.17
C GLY A 72 -8.80 0.69 -7.89
N PRO A 73 -8.15 -0.21 -7.14
CA PRO A 73 -7.31 -1.27 -7.68
C PRO A 73 -8.05 -2.26 -8.59
N LEU A 74 -9.30 -2.55 -8.23
CA LEU A 74 -10.16 -3.54 -8.89
C LEU A 74 -11.16 -2.85 -9.83
N THR A 75 -10.69 -1.88 -10.61
CA THR A 75 -11.47 -1.25 -11.68
C THR A 75 -12.00 -2.33 -12.62
N SER A 76 -13.28 -2.25 -13.01
CA SER A 76 -13.91 -3.30 -13.82
C SER A 76 -13.22 -3.45 -15.17
N ASP A 77 -13.36 -4.63 -15.78
CA ASP A 77 -12.75 -4.92 -17.09
C ASP A 77 -13.25 -3.94 -18.16
N ALA A 78 -14.56 -3.64 -18.15
CA ALA A 78 -15.16 -2.71 -19.11
C ALA A 78 -14.56 -1.30 -19.02
N LEU A 79 -14.52 -0.71 -17.82
CA LEU A 79 -13.94 0.63 -17.63
C LEU A 79 -12.42 0.63 -17.85
N SER A 80 -11.74 -0.44 -17.47
CA SER A 80 -10.31 -0.61 -17.76
C SER A 80 -10.05 -0.60 -19.26
N ASP A 81 -10.87 -1.30 -20.06
CA ASP A 81 -10.75 -1.28 -21.50
C ASP A 81 -11.09 0.09 -22.11
N SER A 82 -12.07 0.81 -21.55
CA SER A 82 -12.35 2.21 -21.91
C SER A 82 -11.12 3.11 -21.67
N LEU A 83 -10.50 3.00 -20.49
CA LEU A 83 -9.26 3.71 -20.15
C LEU A 83 -8.10 3.32 -21.08
N ARG A 84 -7.91 2.03 -21.39
CA ARG A 84 -6.86 1.59 -22.33
C ARG A 84 -7.03 2.20 -23.71
N ARG A 85 -8.25 2.17 -24.25
CA ARG A 85 -8.56 2.75 -25.56
C ARG A 85 -8.25 4.25 -25.59
N LEU A 86 -8.55 4.95 -24.50
CA LEU A 86 -8.28 6.37 -24.39
C LEU A 86 -6.77 6.68 -24.28
N LEU A 87 -6.05 5.91 -23.46
CA LEU A 87 -4.63 6.18 -23.15
C LEU A 87 -3.66 5.59 -24.18
N GLY A 88 -4.12 4.66 -25.03
CA GLY A 88 -3.35 4.13 -26.15
C GLY A 88 -2.16 3.24 -25.78
N GLY A 89 -2.18 2.53 -24.65
CA GLY A 89 -1.07 1.63 -24.28
C GLY A 89 -1.35 0.61 -23.17
N ASP A 90 -0.36 -0.27 -22.94
CA ASP A 90 -0.36 -1.38 -21.96
C ASP A 90 -0.10 -0.93 -20.51
N TYR A 91 -0.07 0.39 -20.24
CA TYR A 91 0.46 1.00 -19.02
C TYR A 91 -0.54 1.09 -17.85
N LEU A 92 -1.50 0.17 -17.78
CA LEU A 92 -2.59 0.21 -16.79
C LEU A 92 -2.35 -0.64 -15.53
N TYR A 93 -1.27 -1.39 -15.43
CA TYR A 93 -1.17 -2.44 -14.41
C TYR A 93 0.14 -2.50 -13.67
N PHE A 94 0.02 -2.73 -12.37
CA PHE A 94 1.09 -3.27 -11.54
C PHE A 94 0.53 -4.44 -10.74
N TYR A 95 1.44 -5.26 -10.22
CA TYR A 95 1.11 -6.43 -9.44
C TYR A 95 1.38 -6.16 -7.96
N ASP A 96 0.34 -6.25 -7.14
CA ASP A 96 0.43 -6.26 -5.68
C ASP A 96 0.53 -7.70 -5.19
N ALA A 97 1.36 -7.94 -4.19
CA ALA A 97 1.69 -9.27 -3.72
C ALA A 97 1.33 -9.39 -2.24
N ILE A 98 0.39 -10.29 -1.95
CA ILE A 98 -0.15 -10.54 -0.62
C ILE A 98 0.49 -11.78 -0.01
N ALA A 99 0.91 -11.67 1.24
CA ALA A 99 1.36 -12.80 2.05
C ALA A 99 0.22 -13.57 2.73
N PRO A 100 0.38 -14.87 2.99
CA PRO A 100 -0.57 -15.67 3.75
C PRO A 100 -0.81 -15.17 5.19
N ILE A 101 -1.98 -15.50 5.73
CA ILE A 101 -2.37 -15.33 7.13
C ILE A 101 -2.59 -16.70 7.76
N VAL A 102 -2.00 -16.91 8.93
CA VAL A 102 -2.09 -18.12 9.76
C VAL A 102 -2.95 -17.86 10.99
N GLU A 103 -3.81 -18.81 11.34
CA GLU A 103 -4.61 -18.81 12.58
C GLU A 103 -3.72 -19.08 13.80
N ALA A 104 -3.87 -18.26 14.85
CA ALA A 104 -3.01 -18.32 16.05
C ALA A 104 -3.00 -19.70 16.71
N ASP A 105 -4.17 -20.30 16.91
CA ASP A 105 -4.34 -21.58 17.62
C ASP A 105 -3.74 -22.78 16.87
N SER A 106 -3.38 -22.59 15.60
CA SER A 106 -2.74 -23.61 14.77
C SER A 106 -1.21 -23.59 14.81
N ILE A 107 -0.62 -22.60 15.51
CA ILE A 107 0.84 -22.43 15.64
C ILE A 107 1.35 -23.27 16.82
N ASP A 108 2.41 -24.05 16.62
CA ASP A 108 3.11 -24.74 17.71
C ASP A 108 4.06 -23.77 18.43
N TYR A 109 3.56 -23.23 19.55
CA TYR A 109 4.28 -22.30 20.42
C TYR A 109 5.51 -22.89 21.11
N SER A 110 5.70 -24.21 21.11
CA SER A 110 6.94 -24.83 21.61
C SER A 110 8.11 -24.67 20.64
N ARG A 111 7.80 -24.43 19.35
CA ARG A 111 8.79 -24.31 18.28
C ARG A 111 9.14 -22.87 17.90
N VAL A 112 8.33 -21.89 18.29
CA VAL A 112 8.50 -20.48 17.96
C VAL A 112 8.83 -19.64 19.19
N PHE A 113 9.39 -18.44 18.99
CA PHE A 113 9.67 -17.51 20.08
C PHE A 113 9.29 -16.07 19.73
N ARG A 114 8.81 -15.33 20.73
CA ARG A 114 8.40 -13.94 20.57
C ARG A 114 9.60 -13.02 20.80
N ALA A 115 9.98 -12.24 19.80
CA ALA A 115 11.11 -11.31 19.90
C ALA A 115 11.09 -10.26 18.79
N SER A 116 11.56 -9.07 19.14
CA SER A 116 11.93 -8.02 18.18
C SER A 116 13.44 -8.04 17.95
N ARG A 117 13.87 -7.63 16.76
CA ARG A 117 15.30 -7.61 16.40
C ARG A 117 16.07 -6.66 17.32
N TYR A 118 17.25 -7.10 17.76
CA TYR A 118 18.15 -6.38 18.67
C TYR A 118 17.55 -6.06 20.04
N GLY A 119 16.45 -6.71 20.43
CA GLY A 119 15.77 -6.46 21.71
C GLY A 119 15.23 -5.03 21.87
N LYS A 120 14.97 -4.32 20.75
CA LYS A 120 14.42 -2.95 20.77
C LYS A 120 12.94 -2.95 20.41
N GLY A 121 12.10 -2.42 21.30
CA GLY A 121 10.65 -2.28 21.12
C GLY A 121 9.86 -3.42 21.77
N ASP A 122 8.53 -3.31 21.71
CA ASP A 122 7.63 -4.38 22.13
C ASP A 122 7.81 -5.62 21.24
N PRO A 123 7.62 -6.84 21.78
CA PRO A 123 7.87 -8.08 21.05
C PRO A 123 6.68 -8.40 20.11
N ASP A 124 6.59 -7.66 19.00
CA ASP A 124 5.46 -7.67 18.06
C ASP A 124 5.45 -8.86 17.08
N TYR A 125 6.52 -9.66 17.08
CA TYR A 125 6.70 -10.77 16.13
C TYR A 125 6.88 -12.11 16.83
N LEU A 126 6.22 -13.14 16.29
CA LEU A 126 6.61 -14.52 16.51
C LEU A 126 7.66 -14.90 15.46
N ASN A 127 8.69 -15.62 15.89
CA ASN A 127 9.81 -16.01 15.06
C ASN A 127 9.83 -17.54 14.99
N CYS A 128 9.81 -18.05 13.76
CA CYS A 128 9.89 -19.47 13.43
C CYS A 128 11.32 -19.76 12.97
N PRO A 129 12.24 -20.15 13.88
CA PRO A 129 13.62 -20.39 13.52
C PRO A 129 13.76 -21.70 12.73
N MET A 130 14.74 -21.71 11.83
CA MET A 130 15.16 -22.89 11.10
C MET A 130 16.64 -23.16 11.34
N ASP A 131 16.99 -24.44 11.40
CA ASP A 131 18.36 -24.87 11.16
C ASP A 131 18.68 -24.90 9.64
N ARG A 132 19.87 -25.39 9.31
CA ARG A 132 20.32 -25.47 7.91
C ARG A 132 19.51 -26.47 7.11
N ASP A 133 19.23 -27.64 7.66
CA ASP A 133 18.58 -28.74 6.94
C ASP A 133 17.10 -28.46 6.73
N GLU A 134 16.45 -27.84 7.72
CA GLU A 134 15.08 -27.32 7.62
C GLU A 134 14.97 -26.24 6.56
N TYR A 135 15.92 -25.30 6.51
CA TYR A 135 15.98 -24.28 5.47
C TYR A 135 16.16 -24.88 4.08
N GLU A 136 17.06 -25.85 3.92
CA GLU A 136 17.33 -26.48 2.63
C GLU A 136 16.11 -27.26 2.13
N ARG A 137 15.45 -28.01 3.01
CA ARG A 137 14.19 -28.69 2.69
C ARG A 137 13.11 -27.70 2.26
N PHE A 138 12.94 -26.60 3.00
CA PHE A 138 11.98 -25.55 2.67
C PHE A 138 12.29 -24.90 1.32
N TYR A 139 13.56 -24.53 1.09
CA TYR A 139 14.03 -23.88 -0.13
C TYR A 139 13.82 -24.76 -1.37
N ASN A 140 14.17 -26.05 -1.30
CA ASN A 140 13.97 -26.97 -2.42
C ASN A 140 12.48 -27.15 -2.71
N ALA A 141 11.66 -27.35 -1.67
CA ALA A 141 10.22 -27.48 -1.83
C ALA A 141 9.57 -26.23 -2.44
N LEU A 142 10.10 -25.04 -2.15
CA LEU A 142 9.66 -23.76 -2.70
C LEU A 142 10.00 -23.61 -4.19
N LEU A 143 11.18 -24.08 -4.63
CA LEU A 143 11.58 -24.06 -6.03
C LEU A 143 10.81 -25.06 -6.90
N GLU A 144 10.43 -26.19 -6.32
CA GLU A 144 9.68 -27.25 -7.00
C GLU A 144 8.17 -27.01 -7.03
N ALA A 145 7.69 -26.00 -6.29
CA ALA A 145 6.28 -25.78 -6.11
C ALA A 145 5.59 -25.19 -7.34
N ASP A 146 4.40 -25.72 -7.64
CA ASP A 146 3.53 -25.23 -8.68
C ASP A 146 3.06 -23.78 -8.42
N MET A 147 3.23 -22.94 -9.44
CA MET A 147 2.78 -21.55 -9.46
C MET A 147 1.48 -21.39 -10.27
N VAL A 148 0.72 -20.35 -9.94
CA VAL A 148 -0.35 -19.86 -10.81
C VAL A 148 0.28 -19.28 -12.07
N THR A 149 -0.01 -19.90 -13.22
CA THR A 149 0.46 -19.42 -14.52
C THR A 149 -0.06 -18.02 -14.77
N PRO A 150 0.81 -17.03 -15.08
CA PRO A 150 0.34 -15.74 -15.54
C PRO A 150 -0.53 -15.91 -16.78
N ARG A 151 -1.63 -15.16 -16.89
CA ARG A 151 -2.41 -15.14 -18.15
C ARG A 151 -1.53 -14.58 -19.26
N ALA A 152 -1.76 -14.95 -20.52
CA ALA A 152 -0.87 -14.63 -21.66
C ALA A 152 -0.60 -13.13 -21.93
N PHE A 153 -1.30 -12.22 -21.25
CA PHE A 153 -1.14 -10.76 -21.32
C PHE A 153 -0.52 -10.17 -20.03
N GLU A 154 -0.16 -10.99 -19.04
CA GLU A 154 0.43 -10.56 -17.79
C GLU A 154 1.96 -10.48 -17.93
N ASP A 155 2.47 -9.25 -18.05
CA ASP A 155 3.91 -8.97 -18.12
C ASP A 155 4.64 -9.51 -16.87
N GLU A 156 5.74 -10.25 -17.06
CA GLU A 156 6.52 -10.93 -16.01
C GLU A 156 7.37 -9.98 -15.14
N ARG A 157 7.21 -8.66 -15.30
CA ARG A 157 7.96 -7.65 -14.54
C ARG A 157 7.54 -7.64 -13.06
N VAL A 158 8.18 -8.51 -12.29
CA VAL A 158 8.06 -8.63 -10.84
C VAL A 158 8.78 -7.45 -10.16
N PHE A 159 8.05 -6.69 -9.36
CA PHE A 159 8.57 -5.56 -8.58
C PHE A 159 9.60 -6.02 -7.52
N GLU A 160 10.71 -5.29 -7.38
CA GLU A 160 11.78 -5.66 -6.45
C GLU A 160 11.39 -5.53 -4.98
N GLY A 161 10.49 -4.61 -4.62
CA GLY A 161 10.06 -4.38 -3.23
C GLY A 161 8.98 -5.33 -2.72
N CYS A 162 8.24 -6.01 -3.61
CA CYS A 162 7.14 -6.94 -3.28
C CYS A 162 7.31 -8.29 -4.01
N MET A 163 8.55 -8.69 -4.24
CA MET A 163 8.88 -9.89 -4.99
C MET A 163 8.33 -11.15 -4.30
N PRO A 164 7.71 -12.08 -5.07
CA PRO A 164 7.28 -13.34 -4.52
C PRO A 164 8.44 -14.15 -3.97
N VAL A 165 8.20 -14.83 -2.85
CA VAL A 165 9.23 -15.57 -2.11
C VAL A 165 9.88 -16.66 -2.98
N GLU A 166 9.12 -17.29 -3.88
CA GLU A 166 9.64 -18.27 -4.85
C GLU A 166 10.53 -17.62 -5.94
N VAL A 167 10.22 -16.39 -6.36
CA VAL A 167 11.05 -15.65 -7.32
C VAL A 167 12.35 -15.21 -6.65
N MET A 168 12.30 -14.77 -5.39
CA MET A 168 13.49 -14.49 -4.60
C MET A 168 14.37 -15.74 -4.44
N ALA A 169 13.76 -16.90 -4.16
CA ALA A 169 14.47 -18.17 -4.05
C ALA A 169 15.20 -18.53 -5.36
N GLY A 170 14.54 -18.34 -6.51
CA GLY A 170 15.13 -18.59 -7.83
C GLY A 170 16.36 -17.74 -8.15
N ARG A 171 16.52 -16.56 -7.52
CA ARG A 171 17.70 -15.68 -7.69
C ARG A 171 18.94 -16.18 -6.95
N GLY A 172 18.79 -17.12 -6.02
CA GLY A 172 19.93 -17.74 -5.33
C GLY A 172 19.58 -18.25 -3.94
N LYS A 173 20.31 -19.29 -3.51
CA LYS A 173 20.04 -20.02 -2.26
C LYS A 173 20.07 -19.15 -1.01
N ASP A 174 20.90 -18.12 -0.94
CA ASP A 174 20.98 -17.24 0.25
C ASP A 174 20.12 -15.97 0.13
N THR A 175 19.46 -15.74 -1.01
CA THR A 175 18.65 -14.52 -1.23
C THR A 175 17.59 -14.37 -0.15
N LEU A 176 16.90 -15.45 0.22
CA LEU A 176 15.90 -15.42 1.30
C LEU A 176 16.53 -15.07 2.65
N ARG A 177 17.74 -15.55 2.94
CA ARG A 177 18.47 -15.30 4.20
C ARG A 177 19.04 -13.89 4.29
N PHE A 178 19.14 -13.17 3.17
CA PHE A 178 19.43 -11.73 3.17
C PHE A 178 18.15 -10.88 3.13
N GLY A 179 17.03 -11.45 2.69
CA GLY A 179 15.72 -10.79 2.60
C GLY A 179 14.76 -11.21 3.72
N PRO A 180 13.62 -11.85 3.39
CA PRO A 180 12.53 -12.09 4.33
C PRO A 180 12.87 -13.08 5.44
N MET A 181 13.85 -13.97 5.23
CA MET A 181 14.24 -15.01 6.18
C MET A 181 15.52 -14.68 6.98
N LYS A 182 15.95 -13.43 7.00
CA LYS A 182 17.22 -13.03 7.64
C LYS A 182 17.17 -13.24 9.16
N PRO A 183 18.16 -13.90 9.79
CA PRO A 183 18.16 -14.12 11.24
C PRO A 183 18.77 -12.97 12.05
N VAL A 184 19.32 -11.95 11.37
CA VAL A 184 20.14 -10.89 12.01
C VAL A 184 19.40 -10.17 13.15
N GLY A 185 20.04 -10.13 14.32
CA GLY A 185 19.49 -9.47 15.51
C GLY A 185 18.48 -10.30 16.29
N LEU A 186 18.35 -11.60 16.01
CA LEU A 186 17.52 -12.53 16.77
C LEU A 186 18.39 -13.62 17.38
N THR A 187 18.12 -13.96 18.63
CA THR A 187 18.74 -15.08 19.35
C THR A 187 17.63 -16.01 19.78
N ASP A 188 17.70 -17.29 19.41
CA ASP A 188 16.74 -18.28 19.85
C ASP A 188 16.97 -18.58 21.33
N PRO A 189 15.99 -18.33 22.23
CA PRO A 189 16.17 -18.53 23.66
C PRO A 189 16.39 -20.00 24.05
N ARG A 190 16.01 -20.95 23.18
CA ARG A 190 16.14 -22.39 23.46
C ARG A 190 17.56 -22.89 23.22
N THR A 191 18.24 -22.33 22.22
CA THR A 191 19.59 -22.76 21.83
C THR A 191 20.67 -21.76 22.25
N GLY A 192 20.29 -20.53 22.58
CA GLY A 192 21.21 -19.42 22.85
C GLY A 192 21.92 -18.88 21.60
N ASN A 193 21.63 -19.42 20.41
CA ASN A 193 22.32 -19.11 19.18
C ASN A 193 21.45 -18.30 18.21
N VAL A 194 22.09 -17.63 17.26
CA VAL A 194 21.40 -17.02 16.11
C VAL A 194 20.95 -18.16 15.17
N PRO A 195 19.65 -18.26 14.82
CA PRO A 195 19.18 -19.32 13.93
C PRO A 195 19.76 -19.17 12.52
N TYR A 196 19.73 -20.25 11.72
CA TYR A 196 20.27 -20.22 10.36
C TYR A 196 19.42 -19.35 9.42
N ALA A 197 18.10 -19.45 9.59
CA ALA A 197 17.08 -18.62 8.94
C ALA A 197 15.87 -18.47 9.88
N VAL A 198 14.98 -17.51 9.61
CA VAL A 198 13.78 -17.29 10.44
C VAL A 198 12.60 -16.78 9.62
N VAL A 199 11.41 -17.34 9.82
CA VAL A 199 10.17 -16.73 9.31
C VAL A 199 9.54 -15.91 10.41
N GLN A 200 9.25 -14.63 10.15
CA GLN A 200 8.58 -13.77 11.13
C GLN A 200 7.08 -13.72 10.85
N LEU A 201 6.29 -13.84 11.92
CA LEU A 201 4.84 -13.71 11.90
C LEU A 201 4.45 -12.46 12.68
N ARG A 202 3.65 -11.58 12.08
CA ARG A 202 3.17 -10.33 12.71
C ARG A 202 1.70 -10.45 13.06
N ILE A 203 1.31 -9.95 14.22
CA ILE A 203 -0.11 -9.87 14.61
C ILE A 203 -0.90 -9.11 13.53
N GLU A 204 -1.99 -9.71 13.04
CA GLU A 204 -2.82 -9.16 11.97
C GLU A 204 -4.07 -8.47 12.52
N ASN A 205 -4.62 -8.95 13.64
CA ASN A 205 -5.85 -8.44 14.24
C ASN A 205 -5.68 -8.15 15.75
N ARG A 206 -6.60 -7.34 16.28
CA ARG A 206 -6.56 -6.86 17.67
C ARG A 206 -6.60 -7.98 18.71
N ASP A 207 -7.33 -9.05 18.42
CA ASP A 207 -7.47 -10.20 19.31
C ASP A 207 -6.27 -11.15 19.26
N ALA A 208 -5.27 -10.85 18.41
CA ALA A 208 -4.10 -11.68 18.16
C ALA A 208 -4.43 -13.14 17.77
N SER A 209 -5.62 -13.36 17.20
CA SER A 209 -6.08 -14.66 16.69
C SER A 209 -5.61 -14.96 15.27
N ALA A 210 -4.98 -13.98 14.60
CA ALA A 210 -4.43 -14.14 13.26
C ALA A 210 -3.05 -13.50 13.12
N TYR A 211 -2.17 -14.14 12.34
CA TYR A 211 -0.81 -13.71 12.08
C TYR A 211 -0.49 -13.67 10.58
N ASN A 212 0.06 -12.54 10.11
CA ASN A 212 0.58 -12.39 8.76
C ASN A 212 2.02 -12.88 8.63
N MET A 213 2.34 -13.62 7.56
CA MET A 213 3.70 -14.06 7.25
C MET A 213 4.52 -12.95 6.60
N VAL A 214 5.47 -12.37 7.34
CA VAL A 214 6.18 -11.15 6.93
C VAL A 214 7.10 -11.43 5.74
N GLY A 215 6.85 -10.77 4.61
CA GLY A 215 7.69 -10.87 3.41
C GLY A 215 7.48 -12.14 2.59
N PHE A 216 6.40 -12.88 2.86
CA PHE A 216 6.05 -14.14 2.18
C PHE A 216 4.97 -13.95 1.12
N GLN A 217 5.06 -12.86 0.36
CA GLN A 217 4.20 -12.65 -0.81
C GLN A 217 4.45 -13.80 -1.80
N THR A 218 3.42 -14.32 -2.48
CA THR A 218 3.59 -15.54 -3.30
C THR A 218 2.56 -15.69 -4.43
N ARG A 219 2.97 -16.38 -5.50
CA ARG A 219 2.18 -16.88 -6.63
C ARG A 219 1.94 -18.38 -6.58
N LEU A 220 2.44 -19.07 -5.56
CA LEU A 220 2.21 -20.50 -5.42
C LEU A 220 0.71 -20.81 -5.44
N LYS A 221 0.32 -21.91 -6.08
CA LYS A 221 -1.06 -22.42 -5.99
C LYS A 221 -1.38 -22.70 -4.52
N TRP A 222 -2.63 -22.55 -4.10
CA TRP A 222 -3.01 -22.74 -2.69
C TRP A 222 -2.62 -24.11 -2.10
N PRO A 223 -2.75 -25.25 -2.82
CA PRO A 223 -2.26 -26.54 -2.32
C PRO A 223 -0.76 -26.53 -2.03
N GLU A 224 0.02 -25.83 -2.85
CA GLU A 224 1.47 -25.69 -2.71
C GLU A 224 1.85 -24.77 -1.57
N GLN A 225 1.14 -23.65 -1.38
CA GLN A 225 1.33 -22.81 -0.20
C GLN A 225 1.13 -23.64 1.08
N LYS A 226 0.06 -24.44 1.14
CA LYS A 226 -0.18 -25.33 2.27
C LYS A 226 0.95 -26.35 2.45
N ARG A 227 1.39 -27.00 1.37
CA ARG A 227 2.46 -28.01 1.40
C ARG A 227 3.80 -27.43 1.85
N VAL A 228 4.21 -26.31 1.25
CA VAL A 228 5.53 -25.68 1.44
C VAL A 228 5.59 -24.95 2.77
N PHE A 229 4.60 -24.13 3.12
CA PHE A 229 4.66 -23.34 4.35
C PHE A 229 4.47 -24.18 5.62
N LYS A 230 3.87 -25.38 5.53
CA LYS A 230 3.87 -26.36 6.63
C LYS A 230 5.23 -27.00 6.91
N LEU A 231 6.24 -26.79 6.05
CA LEU A 231 7.62 -27.22 6.35
C LEU A 231 8.34 -26.28 7.33
N ILE A 232 7.76 -25.10 7.58
CA ILE A 232 8.30 -24.10 8.51
C ILE A 232 8.09 -24.61 9.95
N PRO A 233 9.15 -24.67 10.77
CA PRO A 233 9.05 -25.04 12.19
C PRO A 233 8.01 -24.22 12.94
N GLY A 234 7.06 -24.91 13.58
CA GLY A 234 5.95 -24.27 14.29
C GLY A 234 4.67 -24.10 13.46
N LEU A 235 4.72 -24.35 12.15
CA LEU A 235 3.59 -24.21 11.23
C LEU A 235 3.16 -25.55 10.59
N GLU A 236 3.61 -26.69 11.11
CA GLU A 236 3.33 -28.02 10.56
C GLU A 236 1.82 -28.29 10.47
N ASN A 237 1.10 -27.86 11.51
CA ASN A 237 -0.34 -27.98 11.61
C ASN A 237 -1.09 -26.69 11.26
N ALA A 238 -0.39 -25.68 10.73
CA ALA A 238 -0.97 -24.37 10.45
C ALA A 238 -2.26 -24.44 9.63
N VAL A 239 -3.23 -23.64 10.05
CA VAL A 239 -4.47 -23.34 9.35
C VAL A 239 -4.30 -21.97 8.72
N PHE A 240 -4.39 -21.92 7.38
CA PHE A 240 -4.28 -20.68 6.62
C PHE A 240 -5.66 -20.05 6.49
N MET A 241 -5.88 -18.95 7.20
CA MET A 241 -7.12 -18.17 7.10
C MET A 241 -7.22 -17.44 5.76
N ARG A 242 -6.06 -17.08 5.19
CA ARG A 242 -5.94 -16.49 3.86
C ARG A 242 -4.65 -16.97 3.21
N TYR A 243 -4.75 -17.45 1.97
CA TYR A 243 -3.58 -17.76 1.15
C TYR A 243 -3.00 -16.47 0.54
N GLY A 244 -1.70 -16.47 0.29
CA GLY A 244 -1.05 -15.41 -0.47
C GLY A 244 -1.50 -15.44 -1.93
N SER A 245 -1.39 -14.30 -2.60
CA SER A 245 -1.69 -14.17 -4.01
C SER A 245 -1.06 -12.91 -4.56
N ILE A 246 -0.82 -12.91 -5.87
CA ILE A 246 -0.58 -11.67 -6.59
C ILE A 246 -1.91 -11.18 -7.15
N HIS A 247 -2.28 -9.96 -6.83
CA HIS A 247 -3.40 -9.26 -7.44
C HIS A 247 -2.87 -8.25 -8.44
N ARG A 248 -3.50 -8.24 -9.62
CA ARG A 248 -3.36 -7.17 -10.57
C ARG A 248 -4.08 -5.95 -10.02
N ASN A 249 -3.34 -4.88 -9.76
CA ASN A 249 -3.90 -3.58 -9.42
C ASN A 249 -3.85 -2.67 -10.64
N THR A 250 -4.98 -2.03 -10.92
CA THR A 250 -5.10 -1.07 -12.01
C THR A 250 -4.61 0.30 -11.54
N PHE A 251 -3.73 0.93 -12.32
CA PHE A 251 -3.31 2.32 -12.16
C PHE A 251 -2.82 2.88 -13.49
N ILE A 252 -2.86 4.18 -13.67
CA ILE A 252 -2.34 4.81 -14.88
C ILE A 252 -0.89 5.24 -14.69
N ASN A 253 -0.12 5.25 -15.78
CA ASN A 253 1.21 5.88 -15.79
C ASN A 253 1.05 7.41 -15.65
N GLY A 254 1.03 7.87 -14.39
CA GLY A 254 0.81 9.26 -14.03
C GLY A 254 1.71 10.24 -14.78
N PRO A 255 3.04 10.01 -14.88
CA PRO A 255 3.91 10.95 -15.59
C PRO A 255 3.58 11.08 -17.08
N MET A 256 3.11 10.01 -17.72
CA MET A 256 2.65 10.08 -19.11
C MET A 256 1.30 10.78 -19.23
N PHE A 257 0.34 10.42 -18.38
CA PHE A 257 -1.07 10.67 -18.66
C PHE A 257 -1.75 11.70 -17.74
N LEU A 258 -1.12 12.13 -16.65
CA LEU A 258 -1.70 13.10 -15.71
C LEU A 258 -1.02 14.46 -15.79
N ASN A 259 -1.85 15.51 -15.77
CA ASN A 259 -1.45 16.86 -15.44
C ASN A 259 -1.30 17.03 -13.91
N PRO A 260 -0.58 18.07 -13.44
CA PRO A 260 -0.43 18.37 -12.01
C PRO A 260 -1.74 18.59 -11.24
N ASP A 261 -2.84 18.89 -11.94
CA ASP A 261 -4.17 19.07 -11.36
C ASP A 261 -5.01 17.78 -11.32
N LEU A 262 -4.39 16.64 -11.65
CA LEU A 262 -5.00 15.30 -11.79
C LEU A 262 -5.92 15.12 -12.99
N THR A 263 -6.00 16.07 -13.91
CA THR A 263 -6.68 15.84 -15.20
C THR A 263 -5.87 14.92 -16.09
N LEU A 264 -6.55 14.13 -16.92
CA LEU A 264 -5.88 13.41 -17.99
C LEU A 264 -5.36 14.38 -19.06
N LYS A 265 -4.16 14.14 -19.57
CA LYS A 265 -3.58 14.88 -20.70
C LYS A 265 -4.30 14.62 -22.03
N VAL A 266 -4.95 13.46 -22.11
CA VAL A 266 -5.74 12.99 -23.24
C VAL A 266 -7.12 12.61 -22.72
N GLY A 267 -8.19 12.88 -23.45
CA GLY A 267 -9.52 12.73 -22.85
C GLY A 267 -10.67 12.98 -23.79
N VAL A 268 -11.82 12.43 -23.42
CA VAL A 268 -13.13 12.78 -23.99
C VAL A 268 -13.54 14.19 -23.54
N SER A 269 -13.06 14.63 -22.36
CA SER A 269 -13.17 15.99 -21.85
C SER A 269 -11.85 16.40 -21.18
N HIS A 270 -11.50 17.69 -21.28
CA HIS A 270 -10.40 18.32 -20.53
C HIS A 270 -10.67 18.41 -19.01
N GLU A 271 -11.82 17.91 -18.56
CA GLU A 271 -12.28 17.91 -17.17
C GLU A 271 -12.45 16.47 -16.65
N THR A 272 -11.70 15.53 -17.23
CA THR A 272 -11.62 14.14 -16.75
C THR A 272 -10.46 14.02 -15.76
N TYR A 273 -10.78 13.82 -14.49
CA TYR A 273 -9.80 13.67 -13.41
C TYR A 273 -9.64 12.20 -13.01
N ILE A 274 -8.45 11.82 -12.57
CA ILE A 274 -8.20 10.52 -11.93
C ILE A 274 -7.89 10.76 -10.45
N ALA A 275 -8.46 9.93 -9.57
CA ALA A 275 -8.22 9.98 -8.14
C ALA A 275 -8.07 8.59 -7.53
N GLY A 276 -7.68 8.56 -6.26
CA GLY A 276 -7.43 7.31 -5.53
C GLY A 276 -6.22 6.55 -6.09
N GLN A 277 -6.17 5.25 -5.83
CA GLN A 277 -5.08 4.38 -6.25
C GLN A 277 -4.82 4.39 -7.77
N LEU A 278 -5.84 4.68 -8.58
CA LEU A 278 -5.68 4.77 -10.03
C LEU A 278 -4.62 5.78 -10.46
N THR A 279 -4.35 6.83 -9.67
CA THR A 279 -3.32 7.82 -10.01
C THR A 279 -1.89 7.28 -9.90
N GLY A 280 -1.68 6.09 -9.31
CA GLY A 280 -0.36 5.60 -8.94
C GLY A 280 0.05 5.97 -7.53
N VAL A 281 -0.91 6.05 -6.60
CA VAL A 281 -0.63 6.06 -5.16
C VAL A 281 -0.94 4.72 -4.53
N GLU A 282 -0.29 4.42 -3.41
CA GLU A 282 -0.54 3.23 -2.60
C GLU A 282 -0.97 3.63 -1.19
N GLY A 283 -2.09 3.07 -0.73
CA GLY A 283 -2.62 3.29 0.62
C GLY A 283 -3.91 4.12 0.66
N TYR A 284 -4.69 3.91 1.73
CA TYR A 284 -5.98 4.59 1.93
C TYR A 284 -5.82 6.10 2.09
N ILE A 285 -4.79 6.54 2.82
CA ILE A 285 -4.56 7.96 3.13
C ILE A 285 -4.11 8.70 1.87
N GLU A 286 -3.21 8.10 1.09
CA GLU A 286 -2.73 8.63 -0.18
C GLU A 286 -3.84 8.68 -1.23
N SER A 287 -4.67 7.64 -1.29
CA SER A 287 -5.87 7.63 -2.15
C SER A 287 -6.83 8.76 -1.77
N THR A 288 -7.05 8.98 -0.48
CA THR A 288 -7.87 10.08 0.04
C THR A 288 -7.28 11.44 -0.33
N ALA A 289 -5.96 11.60 -0.20
CA ALA A 289 -5.25 12.82 -0.56
C ALA A 289 -5.43 13.18 -2.05
N MET A 290 -5.33 12.19 -2.94
CA MET A 290 -5.60 12.41 -4.37
C MET A 290 -7.08 12.74 -4.63
N GLY A 291 -8.01 12.11 -3.89
CA GLY A 291 -9.43 12.46 -3.94
C GLY A 291 -9.72 13.91 -3.55
N VAL A 292 -9.10 14.39 -2.47
CA VAL A 292 -9.23 15.80 -2.03
C VAL A 292 -8.70 16.75 -3.09
N LEU A 293 -7.51 16.51 -3.65
CA LEU A 293 -6.96 17.36 -4.71
C LEU A 293 -7.82 17.36 -5.97
N ALA A 294 -8.27 16.18 -6.44
CA ALA A 294 -9.15 16.09 -7.61
C ALA A 294 -10.47 16.83 -7.39
N GLY A 295 -11.08 16.68 -6.21
CA GLY A 295 -12.32 17.39 -5.85
C GLY A 295 -12.15 18.91 -5.82
N ILE A 296 -11.08 19.41 -5.19
CA ILE A 296 -10.75 20.84 -5.16
C ILE A 296 -10.54 21.37 -6.58
N ASN A 297 -9.73 20.69 -7.39
CA ASN A 297 -9.41 21.15 -8.74
C ASN A 297 -10.63 21.13 -9.66
N ALA A 298 -11.45 20.08 -9.60
CA ALA A 298 -12.70 19.99 -10.35
C ALA A 298 -13.67 21.11 -9.96
N ALA A 299 -13.88 21.34 -8.66
CA ALA A 299 -14.77 22.39 -8.18
C ALA A 299 -14.29 23.79 -8.61
N ARG A 300 -12.98 24.05 -8.54
CA ARG A 300 -12.40 25.31 -9.01
C ARG A 300 -12.59 25.51 -10.51
N LYS A 301 -12.32 24.47 -11.31
CA LYS A 301 -12.49 24.51 -12.76
C LYS A 301 -13.93 24.82 -13.16
N LEU A 302 -14.90 24.15 -12.53
CA LEU A 302 -16.33 24.38 -12.75
C LEU A 302 -16.78 25.80 -12.36
N LYS A 303 -16.11 26.43 -11.40
CA LYS A 303 -16.32 27.84 -11.02
C LYS A 303 -15.57 28.84 -11.91
N GLY A 304 -14.89 28.39 -12.96
CA GLY A 304 -14.05 29.24 -13.82
C GLY A 304 -12.78 29.75 -13.13
N LEU A 305 -12.39 29.15 -12.00
CA LEU A 305 -11.18 29.50 -11.27
C LEU A 305 -9.97 28.71 -11.82
N GLY A 306 -8.79 29.33 -11.79
CA GLY A 306 -7.55 28.70 -12.23
C GLY A 306 -7.02 27.64 -11.27
N PHE A 307 -6.17 26.75 -11.80
CA PHE A 307 -5.40 25.81 -11.00
C PHE A 307 -4.38 26.54 -10.11
N ILE A 308 -4.29 26.10 -8.85
CA ILE A 308 -3.24 26.49 -7.93
C ILE A 308 -2.49 25.22 -7.55
N ALA A 309 -1.19 25.20 -7.80
CA ALA A 309 -0.36 24.05 -7.50
C ALA A 309 -0.23 23.85 -5.98
N PRO A 310 -0.44 22.62 -5.47
CA PRO A 310 -0.07 22.28 -4.11
C PRO A 310 1.42 22.55 -3.85
N PRO A 311 1.80 23.09 -2.68
CA PRO A 311 3.18 23.45 -2.40
C PRO A 311 4.06 22.20 -2.32
N GLY A 312 5.22 22.23 -2.98
CA GLY A 312 6.11 21.06 -3.08
C GLY A 312 6.66 20.58 -1.73
N GLU A 313 6.71 21.46 -0.74
CA GLU A 313 7.13 21.17 0.64
C GLU A 313 6.06 20.40 1.44
N SER A 314 4.79 20.44 1.01
CA SER A 314 3.72 19.64 1.63
C SER A 314 3.79 18.17 1.22
N ALA A 315 3.22 17.29 2.04
CA ALA A 315 3.08 15.88 1.72
C ALA A 315 2.19 15.65 0.49
N HIS A 316 1.05 16.37 0.38
CA HIS A 316 0.20 16.34 -0.83
C HIS A 316 0.97 16.77 -2.08
N GLY A 317 1.66 17.91 -2.02
CA GLY A 317 2.41 18.47 -3.15
C GLY A 317 3.60 17.60 -3.56
N SER A 318 4.34 17.05 -2.61
CA SER A 318 5.40 16.08 -2.87
C SER A 318 4.88 14.82 -3.56
N LEU A 319 3.73 14.30 -3.11
CA LEU A 319 3.14 13.08 -3.65
C LEU A 319 2.64 13.30 -5.09
N ILE A 320 1.86 14.36 -5.35
CA ILE A 320 1.39 14.65 -6.71
C ILE A 320 2.55 14.96 -7.67
N ARG A 321 3.60 15.64 -7.19
CA ARG A 321 4.81 15.86 -7.97
C ARG A 321 5.46 14.55 -8.36
N TYR A 322 5.62 13.60 -7.44
CA TYR A 322 6.13 12.27 -7.75
C TYR A 322 5.29 11.58 -8.83
N ILE A 323 3.96 11.60 -8.68
CA ILE A 323 3.03 10.94 -9.61
C ILE A 323 3.10 11.55 -11.01
N THR A 324 3.33 12.85 -11.14
CA THR A 324 3.21 13.55 -12.44
C THR A 324 4.55 13.85 -13.10
N THR A 325 5.67 13.74 -12.37
CA THR A 325 7.00 14.16 -12.88
C THR A 325 8.09 13.11 -12.77
N SER A 326 7.82 11.94 -12.16
CA SER A 326 8.75 10.80 -12.20
C SER A 326 9.04 10.36 -13.64
N PRO A 327 10.18 9.72 -13.91
CA PRO A 327 10.42 9.11 -15.21
C PRO A 327 9.28 8.16 -15.61
N PRO A 328 8.70 8.30 -16.81
CA PRO A 328 7.66 7.40 -17.32
C PRO A 328 8.07 5.94 -17.36
N GLU A 329 9.30 5.67 -17.79
CA GLU A 329 9.85 4.33 -17.92
C GLU A 329 10.08 3.73 -16.52
N GLY A 330 9.31 2.68 -16.20
CA GLY A 330 9.40 2.04 -14.90
C GLY A 330 8.78 2.86 -13.77
N PHE A 331 7.89 3.82 -14.08
CA PHE A 331 7.05 4.46 -13.06
C PHE A 331 6.32 3.41 -12.24
N GLN A 332 6.30 3.60 -10.91
CA GLN A 332 5.63 2.72 -9.98
C GLN A 332 4.78 3.54 -9.01
N PRO A 333 3.68 2.95 -8.50
CA PRO A 333 2.93 3.58 -7.44
C PRO A 333 3.78 3.81 -6.20
N SER A 334 3.44 4.83 -5.43
CA SER A 334 4.16 5.13 -4.19
C SER A 334 3.26 5.61 -3.07
N ASN A 335 3.70 5.34 -1.85
CA ASN A 335 3.17 5.94 -0.64
C ASN A 335 3.98 7.19 -0.25
N ILE A 336 3.42 8.03 0.62
CA ILE A 336 4.17 9.20 1.06
C ILE A 336 5.32 8.80 1.99
N ASN A 337 6.52 9.25 1.65
CA ASN A 337 7.71 9.08 2.47
C ASN A 337 8.53 10.38 2.51
N PHE A 338 9.33 10.56 3.57
CA PHE A 338 10.15 11.76 3.74
C PHE A 338 11.24 11.93 2.66
N GLY A 339 11.47 10.92 1.81
CA GLY A 339 12.36 11.04 0.65
C GLY A 339 11.73 11.76 -0.55
N LEU A 340 10.40 11.83 -0.62
CA LEU A 340 9.69 12.60 -1.65
C LEU A 340 9.65 14.10 -1.32
N ILE A 341 9.75 14.44 -0.04
CA ILE A 341 9.69 15.83 0.44
C ILE A 341 11.06 16.49 0.28
N PRO A 342 11.13 17.73 -0.27
CA PRO A 342 12.38 18.47 -0.39
C PRO A 342 13.18 18.50 0.91
N ALA A 343 14.50 18.36 0.78
CA ALA A 343 15.38 18.45 1.93
C ALA A 343 15.41 19.89 2.48
N PRO A 344 15.49 20.09 3.80
CA PRO A 344 15.66 21.41 4.38
C PRO A 344 16.93 22.11 3.89
N ASP A 345 16.85 23.43 3.69
CA ASP A 345 18.01 24.27 3.37
C ASP A 345 19.05 24.31 4.50
N ILE A 346 18.63 23.96 5.71
CA ILE A 346 19.49 23.89 6.90
C ILE A 346 19.91 22.45 7.22
N LYS A 347 21.19 22.29 7.55
CA LYS A 347 21.76 20.98 7.91
C LYS A 347 21.39 20.59 9.34
N ILE A 348 20.39 19.73 9.49
CA ILE A 348 20.01 19.13 10.78
C ILE A 348 20.52 17.69 10.86
N LYS A 349 21.49 17.43 11.74
CA LYS A 349 22.11 16.09 11.93
C LYS A 349 21.14 15.09 12.57
N ASP A 350 20.34 15.54 13.53
CA ASP A 350 19.37 14.68 14.22
C ASP A 350 18.15 14.39 13.33
N LYS A 351 17.91 13.10 13.05
CA LYS A 351 16.85 12.65 12.15
C LYS A 351 15.44 12.98 12.65
N LYS A 352 15.21 12.97 13.97
CA LYS A 352 13.89 13.26 14.57
C LYS A 352 13.60 14.76 14.49
N LYS A 353 14.58 15.60 14.87
CA LYS A 353 14.49 17.07 14.74
C LYS A 353 14.33 17.49 13.28
N ARG A 354 15.05 16.85 12.35
CA ARG A 354 14.91 17.13 10.92
C ARG A 354 13.51 16.83 10.40
N ARG A 355 12.92 15.69 10.78
CA ARG A 355 11.56 15.31 10.39
C ARG A 355 10.50 16.25 10.99
N ALA A 356 10.69 16.68 12.24
CA ALA A 356 9.80 17.66 12.87
C ALA A 356 9.85 19.01 12.15
N TYR A 357 11.04 19.49 11.80
CA TYR A 357 11.22 20.71 11.02
C TYR A 357 10.54 20.65 9.64
N ILE A 358 10.72 19.53 8.92
CA ILE A 358 10.05 19.31 7.64
C ILE A 358 8.53 19.35 7.81
N ALA A 359 8.00 18.67 8.83
CA ALA A 359 6.56 18.63 9.09
C ALA A 359 5.99 20.02 9.40
N GLU A 360 6.68 20.82 10.23
CA GLU A 360 6.26 22.19 10.56
C GLU A 360 6.17 23.07 9.30
N LYS A 361 7.19 23.03 8.43
CA LYS A 361 7.21 23.78 7.18
C LYS A 361 6.13 23.31 6.19
N ALA A 362 5.98 22.00 6.06
CA ALA A 362 4.95 21.38 5.22
C ALA A 362 3.54 21.82 5.63
N LEU A 363 3.22 21.77 6.92
CA LEU A 363 1.92 22.18 7.45
C LEU A 363 1.67 23.68 7.29
N ALA A 364 2.69 24.52 7.50
CA ALA A 364 2.55 25.96 7.27
C ALA A 364 2.23 26.28 5.80
N ALA A 365 2.97 25.70 4.86
CA ALA A 365 2.73 25.87 3.43
C ALA A 365 1.37 25.32 3.00
N TRP A 366 0.98 24.14 3.53
CA TRP A 366 -0.33 23.54 3.27
C TRP A 366 -1.48 24.41 3.78
N ASN A 367 -1.34 25.02 4.95
CA ASN A 367 -2.34 25.95 5.49
C ASN A 367 -2.58 27.15 4.58
N GLU A 368 -1.51 27.73 4.04
CA GLU A 368 -1.60 28.85 3.08
C GLU A 368 -2.27 28.40 1.78
N TYR A 369 -1.93 27.20 1.30
CA TYR A 369 -2.57 26.61 0.13
C TYR A 369 -4.08 26.43 0.31
N ILE A 370 -4.52 25.82 1.42
CA ILE A 370 -5.96 25.58 1.69
C ILE A 370 -6.74 26.91 1.66
N ARG A 371 -6.23 27.95 2.31
CA ARG A 371 -6.86 29.29 2.29
C ARG A 371 -6.91 29.94 0.91
N ALA A 372 -5.99 29.59 0.01
CA ALA A 372 -5.97 30.12 -1.35
C ALA A 372 -6.89 29.35 -2.30
N VAL A 373 -7.25 28.10 -1.97
CA VAL A 373 -8.10 27.25 -2.82
C VAL A 373 -9.57 27.21 -2.40
N GLU A 374 -9.88 27.52 -1.14
CA GLU A 374 -11.23 27.89 -0.65
C GLU A 374 -11.79 29.09 -1.44
#